data_AF-A0A438DXU0-F1
#
_entry.id   AF-A0A438DXU0-F1
#
_cell.length_a   1.000
_cell.length_b   1.000
_cell.length_c   1.000
_cell.angle_alpha   90.00
_cell.angle_beta   90.00
_cell.angle_gamma   90.00
#
_symmetry.space_group_name_H-M   'P 1'
#
loop_
_entity.id
_entity.type
_entity.pdbx_description
1 polymer ?
#
loop_
_entity_poly.entity_id
_entity_poly.type
_entity_poly.pdbx_seq_one_letter_code
_entity_poly.pdbx_strand_id
1 'polypeptide(L)'
;MGKIVEPSGNCVDEVESGTAFQKFFAVDELDLPLLVNHGISSDIVAWLRSEQVKLFRQPFNKKANEKLLNLPSGNYRWGTQTASTLMQFSWSEAFHIPLVDMQEQSEISCLRSTIDELAVKVFELAQQIAQILVENLSGKSTFFAENCLPSSCFLRMNRYPPCLVSPNVFRIVPHTDSDFLTILHQDEVGRLQIIKDGKWIGVMPNPEALIINILQYGHFPLVWNN
;
A
#
# COMPACT_ATOMS: atom_id res chain seq x y z
N MET A 1 12.87 -25.48 29.67
CA MET A 1 14.11 -26.14 30.14
C MET A 1 14.77 -26.76 28.92
N GLY A 2 15.89 -26.19 28.47
CA GLY A 2 16.64 -26.65 27.29
C GLY A 2 17.66 -25.59 26.90
N LYS A 3 18.89 -25.71 27.42
CA LYS A 3 20.02 -24.83 27.13
C LYS A 3 20.75 -25.33 25.88
N ILE A 4 21.12 -24.43 24.98
CA ILE A 4 22.23 -24.65 24.05
C ILE A 4 23.40 -23.84 24.62
N VAL A 5 24.51 -24.53 24.91
CA VAL A 5 25.78 -23.96 25.38
C VAL A 5 26.76 -24.13 24.23
N GLU A 6 27.32 -23.02 23.73
CA GLU A 6 28.47 -23.08 22.84
C GLU A 6 29.80 -23.02 23.61
N PRO A 7 30.83 -23.77 23.19
CA PRO A 7 32.10 -23.91 23.91
C PRO A 7 33.14 -22.91 23.39
N SER A 8 33.03 -21.65 23.78
CA SER A 8 34.15 -20.70 23.71
C SER A 8 33.85 -19.53 24.65
N GLY A 9 34.46 -19.53 25.82
CA GLY A 9 34.23 -18.57 26.90
C GLY A 9 34.71 -17.14 26.60
N ASN A 10 34.16 -16.50 25.57
CA ASN A 10 34.24 -15.07 25.37
C ASN A 10 32.85 -14.46 25.62
N CYS A 11 32.80 -13.47 26.51
CA CYS A 11 31.63 -12.63 26.69
C CYS A 11 31.29 -11.98 25.34
N VAL A 12 30.13 -12.33 24.79
CA VAL A 12 29.49 -11.51 23.77
C VAL A 12 28.51 -10.65 24.55
N ASP A 13 28.74 -9.34 24.54
CA ASP A 13 27.82 -8.36 25.10
C ASP A 13 26.42 -8.58 24.52
N GLU A 14 25.40 -8.54 25.38
CA GLU A 14 23.99 -8.57 24.99
C GLU A 14 23.75 -7.48 23.95
N VAL A 15 23.28 -7.86 22.76
CA VAL A 15 22.87 -6.91 21.73
C VAL A 15 21.70 -6.10 22.27
N GLU A 16 21.90 -4.78 22.41
CA GLU A 16 20.91 -3.83 22.91
C GLU A 16 19.58 -3.95 22.13
N SER A 17 18.48 -3.93 22.88
CA SER A 17 17.11 -3.95 22.38
C SER A 17 16.87 -2.89 21.31
N GLY A 18 16.49 -3.31 20.11
CA GLY A 18 16.24 -2.43 18.95
C GLY A 18 15.18 -1.35 19.15
N THR A 19 15.21 -0.34 18.27
CA THR A 19 14.28 0.79 18.28
C THR A 19 12.83 0.33 18.08
N ALA A 20 11.85 1.16 18.45
CA ALA A 20 10.43 0.84 18.22
C ALA A 20 10.14 0.49 16.75
N PHE A 21 10.89 1.08 15.80
CA PHE A 21 10.82 0.75 14.38
C PHE A 21 11.22 -0.70 14.10
N GLN A 22 12.35 -1.15 14.64
CA GLN A 22 12.86 -2.52 14.44
C GLN A 22 11.98 -3.60 15.10
N LYS A 23 11.14 -3.22 16.07
CA LYS A 23 10.15 -4.11 16.69
C LYS A 23 8.88 -4.27 15.86
N PHE A 24 8.52 -3.25 15.08
CA PHE A 24 7.29 -3.22 14.30
C PHE A 24 7.48 -3.61 12.84
N PHE A 25 8.61 -3.22 12.24
CA PHE A 25 8.90 -3.53 10.86
C PHE A 25 9.91 -4.67 10.78
N ALA A 26 9.51 -5.73 10.08
CA ALA A 26 10.48 -6.60 9.46
C ALA A 26 11.05 -5.84 8.26
N VAL A 27 12.36 -5.79 8.15
CA VAL A 27 13.03 -5.27 6.97
C VAL A 27 13.38 -6.48 6.12
N ASP A 28 12.89 -6.53 4.88
CA ASP A 28 13.26 -7.61 3.97
C ASP A 28 14.70 -7.44 3.48
N GLU A 29 15.19 -8.41 2.69
CA GLU A 29 16.53 -8.34 2.07
C GLU A 29 16.72 -7.10 1.18
N LEU A 30 15.63 -6.40 0.85
CA LEU A 30 15.62 -5.21 -0.02
C LEU A 30 15.61 -3.90 0.76
N ASP A 31 15.67 -3.94 2.09
CA ASP A 31 15.47 -2.78 2.98
C ASP A 31 14.06 -2.17 2.88
N LEU A 32 13.08 -2.92 2.39
CA LEU A 32 11.69 -2.48 2.31
C LEU A 32 10.99 -2.77 3.65
N PRO A 33 10.36 -1.76 4.28
CA PRO A 33 9.63 -1.99 5.52
C PRO A 33 8.39 -2.84 5.25
N LEU A 34 8.39 -4.06 5.80
CA LEU A 34 7.26 -4.98 5.81
C LEU A 34 6.66 -5.02 7.22
N LEU A 35 5.35 -4.93 7.29
CA LEU A 35 4.62 -5.01 8.55
C LEU A 35 3.79 -6.31 8.56
N VAL A 36 4.15 -7.23 9.44
CA VAL A 36 3.41 -8.46 9.74
C VAL A 36 2.69 -8.32 11.08
N ASN A 37 1.75 -9.23 11.40
CA ASN A 37 0.97 -9.18 12.65
C ASN A 37 0.28 -7.81 12.87
N HIS A 38 -0.11 -7.15 11.78
CA HIS A 38 -0.67 -5.79 11.75
C HIS A 38 -2.10 -5.69 12.32
N GLY A 39 -2.72 -6.81 12.72
CA GLY A 39 -4.04 -6.85 13.34
C GLY A 39 -5.22 -6.60 12.39
N ILE A 40 -4.98 -6.44 11.09
CA ILE A 40 -6.04 -6.42 10.08
C ILE A 40 -6.40 -7.87 9.75
N SER A 41 -7.68 -8.21 9.86
CA SER A 41 -8.17 -9.57 9.59
C SER A 41 -7.85 -10.02 8.17
N SER A 42 -7.43 -11.27 7.96
CA SER A 42 -7.33 -11.82 6.61
C SER A 42 -8.68 -11.86 5.89
N ASP A 43 -9.76 -12.00 6.64
CA ASP A 43 -11.10 -12.12 6.09
C ASP A 43 -11.54 -10.82 5.41
N ILE A 44 -11.31 -9.66 6.05
CA ILE A 44 -11.71 -8.37 5.45
C ILE A 44 -10.96 -8.10 4.14
N VAL A 45 -9.69 -8.49 4.08
CA VAL A 45 -8.85 -8.38 2.87
C VAL A 45 -9.35 -9.32 1.79
N ALA A 46 -9.70 -10.56 2.14
CA ALA A 46 -10.26 -11.54 1.20
C ALA A 46 -11.63 -11.10 0.66
N TRP A 47 -12.50 -10.57 1.52
CA TRP A 47 -13.79 -9.99 1.14
C TRP A 47 -13.61 -8.79 0.22
N LEU A 48 -12.72 -7.86 0.56
CA LEU A 48 -12.42 -6.70 -0.28
C LEU A 48 -11.94 -7.16 -1.66
N ARG A 49 -11.05 -8.15 -1.73
CA ARG A 49 -10.56 -8.68 -3.01
C ARG A 49 -11.68 -9.32 -3.84
N SER A 50 -12.58 -10.08 -3.21
CA SER A 50 -13.75 -10.65 -3.88
C SER A 50 -14.65 -9.57 -4.49
N GLU A 51 -14.95 -8.53 -3.71
CA GLU A 51 -15.77 -7.41 -4.16
C GLU A 51 -15.06 -6.54 -5.21
N GLN A 52 -13.75 -6.31 -5.07
CA GLN A 52 -12.91 -5.64 -6.05
C GLN A 52 -12.96 -6.35 -7.41
N VAL A 53 -12.89 -7.70 -7.42
CA VAL A 53 -13.03 -8.48 -8.65
C VAL A 53 -14.40 -8.27 -9.30
N LYS A 54 -15.49 -8.27 -8.51
CA LYS A 54 -16.84 -8.01 -9.03
C LYS A 54 -16.97 -6.60 -9.61
N LEU A 55 -16.39 -5.61 -8.94
CA LEU A 55 -16.37 -4.22 -9.39
C LEU A 55 -15.64 -4.07 -10.72
N PHE A 56 -14.42 -4.61 -10.83
CA PHE A 56 -13.63 -4.48 -12.07
C PHE A 56 -14.17 -5.29 -13.24
N ARG A 57 -14.97 -6.34 -13.00
CA ARG A 57 -15.67 -7.10 -14.05
C ARG A 57 -16.86 -6.35 -14.66
N GLN A 58 -17.31 -5.25 -14.05
CA GLN A 58 -18.35 -4.43 -14.65
C GLN A 58 -17.90 -3.85 -16.01
N PRO A 59 -18.83 -3.62 -16.95
CA PRO A 59 -18.53 -2.98 -18.23
C PRO A 59 -17.83 -1.62 -18.06
N PHE A 60 -16.93 -1.29 -19.00
CA PHE A 60 -16.15 -0.06 -18.97
C PHE A 60 -17.00 1.20 -18.82
N ASN A 61 -18.10 1.30 -19.58
CA ASN A 61 -19.00 2.45 -19.54
C ASN A 61 -19.65 2.65 -18.17
N LYS A 62 -19.96 1.56 -17.46
CA LYS A 62 -20.47 1.63 -16.08
C LYS A 62 -19.40 2.19 -15.14
N LYS A 63 -18.18 1.62 -15.21
CA LYS A 63 -17.06 2.06 -14.37
C LYS A 63 -16.66 3.51 -14.60
N ALA A 64 -16.70 3.97 -15.84
CA ALA A 64 -16.23 5.30 -16.22
C ALA A 64 -17.26 6.42 -16.01
N ASN A 65 -18.56 6.13 -16.18
CA ASN A 65 -19.58 7.18 -16.31
C ASN A 65 -20.69 7.12 -15.25
N GLU A 66 -20.86 5.99 -14.57
CA GLU A 66 -21.90 5.85 -13.53
C GLU A 66 -21.33 6.18 -12.15
N LYS A 67 -22.20 6.62 -11.23
CA LYS A 67 -21.86 6.76 -9.81
C LYS A 67 -21.79 5.37 -9.17
N LEU A 68 -20.71 4.63 -9.42
CA LEU A 68 -20.47 3.38 -8.73
C LEU A 68 -20.09 3.65 -7.28
N LEU A 69 -20.59 2.81 -6.36
CA LEU A 69 -20.35 2.93 -4.91
C LEU A 69 -20.84 4.25 -4.30
N ASN A 70 -21.80 4.92 -4.95
CA ASN A 70 -22.27 6.26 -4.61
C ASN A 70 -21.14 7.30 -4.52
N LEU A 71 -20.00 7.02 -5.15
CA LEU A 71 -18.89 7.95 -5.21
C LEU A 71 -19.21 9.04 -6.26
N PRO A 72 -18.68 10.26 -6.08
CA PRO A 72 -18.72 11.28 -7.13
C PRO A 72 -18.21 10.73 -8.47
N SER A 73 -18.68 11.29 -9.58
CA SER A 73 -18.10 10.97 -10.89
C SER A 73 -16.60 11.29 -10.90
N GLY A 74 -15.79 10.48 -11.58
CA GLY A 74 -14.34 10.73 -11.72
C GLY A 74 -13.42 9.92 -10.78
N ASN A 75 -13.97 9.01 -9.97
CA ASN A 75 -13.18 8.13 -9.10
C ASN A 75 -12.54 6.92 -9.82
N TYR A 76 -12.90 6.69 -11.08
CA TYR A 76 -12.33 5.63 -11.92
C TYR A 76 -11.33 6.18 -12.93
N ARG A 77 -10.19 5.49 -13.07
CA ARG A 77 -9.14 5.76 -14.06
C ARG A 77 -8.95 4.54 -14.97
N TRP A 78 -8.88 4.78 -16.27
CA TRP A 78 -8.28 3.83 -17.24
C TRP A 78 -7.07 4.47 -17.89
N GLY A 79 -5.92 3.83 -17.71
CA GLY A 79 -4.63 4.28 -18.21
C GLY A 79 -4.25 5.70 -17.83
N THR A 80 -3.25 6.23 -18.51
CA THR A 80 -2.78 7.61 -18.30
C THR A 80 -3.45 8.51 -19.32
N GLN A 81 -4.48 9.28 -18.91
CA GLN A 81 -5.28 10.10 -19.81
C GLN A 81 -4.45 11.15 -20.58
N THR A 82 -3.34 11.61 -19.99
CA THR A 82 -2.43 12.61 -20.57
C THR A 82 -1.26 12.00 -21.36
N ALA A 83 -1.21 10.67 -21.53
CA ALA A 83 -0.11 10.03 -22.23
C ALA A 83 -0.09 10.37 -23.71
N SER A 84 1.06 10.83 -24.20
CA SER A 84 1.32 11.07 -25.63
C SER A 84 2.08 9.93 -26.30
N THR A 85 2.67 9.03 -25.50
CA THR A 85 3.46 7.88 -25.98
C THR A 85 3.13 6.62 -25.18
N LEU A 86 3.43 5.45 -25.73
CA LEU A 86 3.26 4.17 -25.02
C LEU A 86 4.07 4.08 -23.72
N MET A 87 5.22 4.74 -23.64
CA MET A 87 6.06 4.76 -22.44
C MET A 87 5.45 5.59 -21.30
N GLN A 88 4.54 6.52 -21.61
CA GLN A 88 3.80 7.32 -20.63
C GLN A 88 2.46 6.68 -20.25
N PHE A 89 2.06 5.61 -20.95
CA PHE A 89 0.76 5.00 -20.75
C PHE A 89 0.84 3.86 -19.72
N SER A 90 0.05 3.95 -18.66
CA SER A 90 -0.15 2.84 -17.72
C SER A 90 -1.18 1.85 -18.28
N TRP A 91 -0.84 0.57 -18.44
CA TRP A 91 -1.80 -0.50 -18.75
C TRP A 91 -2.51 -0.99 -17.47
N SER A 92 -3.24 -0.08 -16.85
CA SER A 92 -3.95 -0.31 -15.59
C SER A 92 -5.27 0.41 -15.56
N GLU A 93 -6.17 -0.09 -14.73
CA GLU A 93 -7.32 0.64 -14.25
C GLU A 93 -7.30 0.74 -12.72
N ALA A 94 -7.88 1.81 -12.19
CA ALA A 94 -7.91 2.04 -10.76
C ALA A 94 -9.19 2.74 -10.30
N PHE A 95 -9.62 2.42 -9.09
CA PHE A 95 -10.59 3.23 -8.34
C PHE A 95 -9.86 3.97 -7.23
N HIS A 96 -10.05 5.28 -7.13
CA HIS A 96 -9.60 6.12 -6.04
C HIS A 96 -10.83 6.44 -5.18
N ILE A 97 -10.79 6.10 -3.90
CA ILE A 97 -11.95 6.18 -3.02
C ILE A 97 -11.55 7.05 -1.82
N PRO A 98 -11.98 8.32 -1.76
CA PRO A 98 -11.78 9.17 -0.59
C PRO A 98 -12.42 8.54 0.65
N LEU A 99 -11.72 8.61 1.79
CA LEU A 99 -12.24 8.03 3.04
C LEU A 99 -13.15 8.98 3.84
N VAL A 100 -13.28 10.25 3.43
CA VAL A 100 -14.10 11.27 4.14
C VAL A 100 -15.54 11.36 3.68
N ASP A 101 -15.87 10.98 2.46
CA ASP A 101 -17.26 11.07 1.94
C ASP A 101 -18.11 9.83 2.32
N MET A 102 -17.86 9.23 3.49
CA MET A 102 -18.46 7.96 3.89
C MET A 102 -19.74 8.05 4.73
N GLN A 103 -20.32 9.25 4.85
CA GLN A 103 -21.45 9.49 5.75
C GLN A 103 -22.84 9.50 5.10
N GLU A 104 -23.01 9.50 3.77
CA GLU A 104 -24.35 9.47 3.17
C GLU A 104 -24.86 8.05 2.89
N GLN A 105 -25.81 7.64 3.73
CA GLN A 105 -26.55 6.39 3.67
C GLN A 105 -27.42 6.28 2.41
N SER A 106 -27.16 5.29 1.55
CA SER A 106 -28.20 4.48 0.91
C SER A 106 -27.59 3.29 0.17
N GLU A 107 -28.28 2.14 0.28
CA GLU A 107 -27.90 0.80 -0.19
C GLU A 107 -26.43 0.40 0.10
N ILE A 108 -26.23 -0.22 1.26
CA ILE A 108 -24.97 -0.84 1.66
C ILE A 108 -24.67 -1.97 0.66
N SER A 109 -23.93 -1.66 -0.41
CA SER A 109 -23.25 -2.72 -1.16
C SER A 109 -22.24 -3.39 -0.23
N CYS A 110 -22.09 -4.71 -0.30
CA CYS A 110 -21.12 -5.46 0.51
C CYS A 110 -19.70 -4.87 0.39
N LEU A 111 -19.36 -4.31 -0.77
CA LEU A 111 -18.09 -3.62 -0.99
C LEU A 111 -17.94 -2.37 -0.10
N ARG A 112 -18.99 -1.55 0.03
CA ARG A 112 -18.87 -0.30 0.79
C ARG A 112 -18.65 -0.55 2.28
N SER A 113 -19.45 -1.42 2.89
CA SER A 113 -19.24 -1.80 4.30
C SER A 113 -17.86 -2.37 4.55
N THR A 114 -17.34 -3.17 3.60
CA THR A 114 -15.99 -3.74 3.70
C THR A 114 -14.91 -2.66 3.61
N ILE A 115 -15.08 -1.68 2.72
CA ILE A 115 -14.16 -0.53 2.61
C ILE A 115 -14.20 0.31 3.89
N ASP A 116 -15.38 0.60 4.43
CA ASP A 116 -15.54 1.43 5.64
C ASP A 116 -14.85 0.75 6.85
N GLU A 117 -15.08 -0.55 7.03
CA GLU A 117 -14.43 -1.33 8.09
C GLU A 117 -12.90 -1.37 7.91
N LEU A 118 -12.42 -1.56 6.68
CA LEU A 118 -10.98 -1.57 6.39
C LEU A 118 -10.37 -0.19 6.62
N ALA A 119 -11.05 0.87 6.21
CA ALA A 119 -10.59 2.26 6.33
C ALA A 119 -10.31 2.63 7.78
N VAL A 120 -11.21 2.25 8.70
CA VAL A 120 -10.99 2.46 10.15
C VAL A 120 -9.73 1.75 10.62
N LYS A 121 -9.57 0.46 10.28
CA LYS A 121 -8.40 -0.34 10.71
C LYS A 121 -7.09 0.15 10.13
N VAL A 122 -7.08 0.49 8.85
CA VAL A 122 -5.88 1.01 8.16
C VAL A 122 -5.53 2.41 8.65
N PHE A 123 -6.52 3.25 8.97
CA PHE A 123 -6.27 4.57 9.54
C PHE A 123 -5.68 4.49 10.96
N GLU A 124 -6.23 3.64 11.83
CA GLU A 124 -5.65 3.36 13.16
C GLU A 124 -4.20 2.90 13.02
N LEU A 125 -3.93 2.01 12.06
CA LEU A 125 -2.59 1.52 11.79
C LEU A 125 -1.66 2.62 11.26
N ALA A 126 -2.13 3.47 10.34
CA ALA A 126 -1.37 4.60 9.82
C ALA A 126 -0.95 5.57 10.94
N GLN A 127 -1.83 5.83 11.92
CA GLN A 127 -1.51 6.65 13.10
C GLN A 127 -0.41 5.99 13.97
N GLN A 128 -0.47 4.68 14.17
CA GLN A 128 0.57 3.96 14.92
C GLN A 128 1.93 4.01 14.20
N ILE A 129 1.95 3.79 12.88
CA ILE A 129 3.15 3.89 12.06
C ILE A 129 3.73 5.30 12.14
N ALA A 130 2.89 6.32 11.95
CA ALA A 130 3.27 7.72 12.07
C ALA A 130 3.91 8.03 13.43
N GLN A 131 3.30 7.58 14.53
CA GLN A 131 3.83 7.79 15.88
C GLN A 131 5.23 7.16 16.04
N ILE A 132 5.41 5.91 15.56
CA ILE A 132 6.70 5.23 15.58
C ILE A 132 7.74 6.03 14.78
N LEU A 133 7.39 6.54 13.60
CA LEU A 133 8.31 7.34 12.78
C LEU A 133 8.73 8.64 13.48
N VAL A 134 7.81 9.33 14.15
CA VAL A 134 8.10 10.54 14.93
C VAL A 134 9.11 10.24 16.04
N GLU A 135 8.89 9.16 16.79
CA GLU A 135 9.76 8.76 17.90
C GLU A 135 11.19 8.44 17.43
N ASN A 136 11.35 7.81 16.27
CA ASN A 136 12.66 7.47 15.71
C ASN A 136 13.41 8.68 15.15
N LEU A 137 12.72 9.74 14.72
CA LEU A 137 13.33 10.96 14.20
C LEU A 137 13.79 11.94 15.30
N SER A 138 13.92 11.48 16.55
CA SER A 138 14.49 12.23 17.68
C SER A 138 13.74 13.51 18.07
N GLY A 139 12.47 13.68 17.69
CA GLY A 139 11.77 14.96 17.87
C GLY A 139 10.26 14.87 18.02
N LYS A 140 9.70 15.87 18.71
CA LYS A 140 8.27 16.18 18.78
C LYS A 140 7.78 16.72 17.43
N SER A 141 7.71 15.87 16.41
CA SER A 141 7.19 16.28 15.11
C SER A 141 5.67 16.25 15.13
N THR A 142 5.02 17.38 14.89
CA THR A 142 3.57 17.48 14.68
C THR A 142 3.18 17.16 13.23
N PHE A 143 4.16 16.92 12.35
CA PHE A 143 3.95 16.72 10.92
C PHE A 143 2.87 15.66 10.63
N PHE A 144 2.97 14.48 11.23
CA PHE A 144 1.99 13.44 10.98
C PHE A 144 0.63 13.76 11.59
N ALA A 145 0.57 14.36 12.78
CA ALA A 145 -0.70 14.76 13.39
C ALA A 145 -1.44 15.82 12.53
N GLU A 146 -0.69 16.70 11.86
CA GLU A 146 -1.25 17.76 11.01
C GLU A 146 -1.57 17.27 9.58
N ASN A 147 -0.89 16.23 9.08
CA ASN A 147 -1.00 15.79 7.68
C ASN A 147 -1.64 14.41 7.48
N CYS A 148 -1.68 13.56 8.50
CA CYS A 148 -2.34 12.24 8.49
C CYS A 148 -3.80 12.35 8.97
N LEU A 149 -4.56 13.28 8.39
CA LEU A 149 -5.97 13.49 8.69
C LEU A 149 -6.84 12.50 7.89
N PRO A 150 -8.01 12.09 8.39
CA PRO A 150 -8.92 11.24 7.60
C PRO A 150 -9.22 11.83 6.21
N SER A 151 -9.31 13.16 6.10
CA SER A 151 -9.56 13.90 4.86
C SER A 151 -8.44 13.88 3.84
N SER A 152 -7.22 13.53 4.24
CA SER A 152 -6.11 13.32 3.31
C SER A 152 -5.96 11.86 2.88
N CYS A 153 -6.76 10.94 3.42
CA CYS A 153 -6.65 9.52 3.11
C CYS A 153 -7.61 9.08 1.99
N PHE A 154 -7.12 8.20 1.12
CA PHE A 154 -7.91 7.52 0.11
C PHE A 154 -7.47 6.06 -0.03
N LEU A 155 -8.41 5.18 -0.41
CA LEU A 155 -8.13 3.82 -0.84
C LEU A 155 -7.95 3.79 -2.35
N ARG A 156 -6.85 3.21 -2.83
CA ARG A 156 -6.63 2.93 -4.26
C ARG A 156 -6.73 1.43 -4.53
N MET A 157 -7.78 1.00 -5.23
CA MET A 157 -7.86 -0.34 -5.78
C MET A 157 -7.31 -0.34 -7.20
N ASN A 158 -6.25 -1.12 -7.45
CA ASN A 158 -5.63 -1.24 -8.77
C ASN A 158 -6.00 -2.57 -9.43
N ARG A 159 -6.18 -2.58 -10.74
CA ARG A 159 -6.22 -3.80 -11.56
C ARG A 159 -5.33 -3.64 -12.78
N TYR A 160 -4.52 -4.66 -13.01
CA TYR A 160 -3.59 -4.74 -14.13
C TYR A 160 -4.00 -5.85 -15.09
N PRO A 161 -4.78 -5.56 -16.14
CA PRO A 161 -5.18 -6.58 -17.11
C PRO A 161 -3.96 -7.19 -17.82
N PRO A 162 -4.08 -8.42 -18.35
CA PRO A 162 -3.11 -8.93 -19.31
C PRO A 162 -2.91 -7.93 -20.46
N CYS A 163 -1.66 -7.66 -20.83
CA CYS A 163 -1.32 -6.85 -21.98
C CYS A 163 -0.83 -7.78 -23.10
N LEU A 164 -1.54 -7.80 -24.23
CA LEU A 164 -1.18 -8.58 -25.42
C LEU A 164 -0.55 -7.71 -26.51
N VAL A 165 -0.47 -6.40 -26.30
CA VAL A 165 -0.11 -5.42 -27.33
C VAL A 165 1.40 -5.30 -27.47
N SER A 166 2.12 -5.25 -26.36
CA SER A 166 3.59 -5.18 -26.37
C SER A 166 4.15 -5.54 -24.99
N PRO A 167 5.30 -6.24 -24.94
CA PRO A 167 5.99 -6.49 -23.68
C PRO A 167 6.55 -5.21 -23.05
N ASN A 168 6.64 -4.10 -23.80
CA ASN A 168 7.27 -2.85 -23.36
C ASN A 168 6.26 -1.85 -22.77
N VAL A 169 5.01 -2.24 -22.53
CA VAL A 169 4.02 -1.36 -21.90
C VAL A 169 4.07 -1.56 -20.40
N PHE A 170 4.28 -0.48 -19.67
CA PHE A 170 4.23 -0.49 -18.21
C PHE A 170 2.79 -0.75 -17.74
N ARG A 171 2.61 -1.61 -16.73
CA ARG A 171 1.29 -1.72 -16.09
C ARG A 171 0.98 -0.45 -15.33
N ILE A 172 1.97 0.06 -14.60
CA ILE A 172 1.98 1.41 -14.04
C ILE A 172 3.31 2.05 -14.41
N VAL A 173 3.28 3.29 -14.90
CA VAL A 173 4.50 4.02 -15.23
C VAL A 173 5.34 4.17 -13.96
N PRO A 174 6.67 3.99 -14.04
CA PRO A 174 7.61 4.29 -12.96
C PRO A 174 7.30 5.64 -12.28
N HIS A 175 6.96 5.61 -11.00
CA HIS A 175 6.64 6.82 -10.20
C HIS A 175 6.96 6.62 -8.73
N THR A 176 7.23 7.71 -8.03
CA THR A 176 7.14 7.77 -6.56
C THR A 176 5.74 8.18 -6.16
N ASP A 177 5.22 7.63 -5.07
CA ASP A 177 3.96 8.14 -4.50
C ASP A 177 4.12 9.60 -4.08
N SER A 178 3.05 10.38 -4.22
CA SER A 178 2.97 11.76 -3.73
C SER A 178 2.64 11.85 -2.24
N ASP A 179 2.09 10.77 -1.67
CA ASP A 179 1.67 10.70 -0.28
C ASP A 179 2.86 10.43 0.65
N PHE A 180 2.79 10.92 1.88
CA PHE A 180 3.87 10.73 2.85
C PHE A 180 3.97 9.29 3.38
N LEU A 181 2.85 8.54 3.37
CA LEU A 181 2.75 7.16 3.84
C LEU A 181 1.78 6.39 2.93
N THR A 182 2.27 5.28 2.38
CA THR A 182 1.45 4.30 1.65
C THR A 182 1.52 2.95 2.36
N ILE A 183 0.34 2.39 2.65
CA ILE A 183 0.17 1.04 3.19
C ILE A 183 -0.39 0.17 2.07
N LEU A 184 0.43 -0.74 1.55
CA LEU A 184 0.12 -1.54 0.38
C LEU A 184 -0.05 -3.01 0.74
N HIS A 185 -1.21 -3.57 0.37
CA HIS A 185 -1.41 -5.01 0.26
C HIS A 185 -1.29 -5.41 -1.22
N GLN A 186 -0.42 -6.38 -1.53
CA GLN A 186 -0.27 -6.93 -2.88
C GLN A 186 -0.84 -8.35 -2.96
N ASP A 187 -1.08 -8.81 -4.18
CA ASP A 187 -1.60 -10.15 -4.41
C ASP A 187 -0.52 -11.18 -4.73
N GLU A 188 -0.94 -12.43 -4.86
CA GLU A 188 -0.07 -13.58 -5.11
C GLU A 188 0.65 -13.54 -6.46
N VAL A 189 0.30 -12.62 -7.37
CA VAL A 189 0.88 -12.55 -8.71
C VAL A 189 2.29 -11.94 -8.68
N GLY A 190 2.61 -11.11 -7.69
CA GLY A 190 3.98 -10.68 -7.39
C GLY A 190 4.71 -9.98 -8.51
N ARG A 191 4.14 -8.87 -8.97
CA ARG A 191 4.71 -8.07 -10.06
C ARG A 191 5.42 -6.82 -9.58
N LEU A 192 5.28 -6.51 -8.30
CA LEU A 192 5.82 -5.30 -7.74
C LEU A 192 7.33 -5.25 -7.89
N GLN A 193 7.83 -4.13 -8.40
CA GLN A 193 9.24 -3.80 -8.44
C GLN A 193 9.49 -2.44 -7.82
N ILE A 194 10.64 -2.31 -7.18
CA ILE A 194 11.19 -1.08 -6.62
C ILE A 194 12.55 -0.78 -7.27
N ILE A 195 13.01 0.47 -7.22
CA ILE A 195 14.37 0.83 -7.61
C ILE A 195 15.25 0.93 -6.37
N LYS A 196 16.35 0.17 -6.34
CA LYS A 196 17.42 0.26 -5.35
C LYS A 196 18.76 0.25 -6.07
N ASP A 197 19.64 1.20 -5.73
CA ASP A 197 20.96 1.38 -6.35
C ASP A 197 20.92 1.42 -7.89
N GLY A 198 19.89 2.08 -8.44
CA GLY A 198 19.68 2.22 -9.89
C GLY A 198 19.21 0.94 -10.59
N LYS A 199 18.85 -0.12 -9.84
CA LYS A 199 18.37 -1.40 -10.37
C LYS A 199 16.93 -1.66 -9.95
N TRP A 200 16.16 -2.23 -10.86
CA TRP A 200 14.84 -2.75 -10.57
C TRP A 200 14.94 -4.07 -9.82
N ILE A 201 14.29 -4.15 -8.66
CA ILE A 201 14.24 -5.36 -7.84
C ILE A 201 12.77 -5.73 -7.61
N GLY A 202 12.43 -7.00 -7.85
CA GLY A 202 11.10 -7.53 -7.60
C GLY A 202 10.87 -7.77 -6.10
N VAL A 203 9.70 -7.38 -5.62
CA VAL A 203 9.25 -7.59 -4.25
C VAL A 203 8.39 -8.85 -4.22
N MET A 204 8.80 -9.84 -3.43
CA MET A 204 8.07 -11.10 -3.30
C MET A 204 6.75 -10.88 -2.54
N PRO A 205 5.61 -11.42 -3.03
CA PRO A 205 4.36 -11.41 -2.28
C PRO A 205 4.49 -12.10 -0.94
N ASN A 206 3.97 -11.46 0.09
CA ASN A 206 3.72 -12.07 1.38
C ASN A 206 2.27 -11.78 1.78
N PRO A 207 1.38 -12.79 1.83
CA PRO A 207 -0.03 -12.58 2.15
C PRO A 207 -0.27 -12.15 3.60
N GLU A 208 0.73 -12.29 4.48
CA GLU A 208 0.66 -11.90 5.90
C GLU A 208 1.29 -10.53 6.16
N ALA A 209 1.83 -9.87 5.13
CA ALA A 209 2.54 -8.60 5.28
C ALA A 209 1.90 -7.46 4.49
N LEU A 210 1.97 -6.27 5.08
CA LEU A 210 1.73 -5.00 4.41
C LEU A 210 3.07 -4.36 4.06
N ILE A 211 3.18 -3.84 2.84
CA ILE A 211 4.34 -3.06 2.42
C ILE A 211 4.11 -1.62 2.82
N ILE A 212 5.10 -1.03 3.49
CA ILE A 212 5.02 0.34 3.99
C ILE A 212 6.03 1.18 3.20
N ASN A 213 5.50 2.11 2.40
CA ASN A 213 6.31 3.10 1.71
C ASN A 213 6.16 4.45 2.44
N ILE A 214 7.29 5.00 2.84
CA ILE A 214 7.38 6.27 3.56
C ILE A 214 8.15 7.23 2.69
N LEU A 215 7.58 8.42 2.45
CA LEU A 215 8.28 9.48 1.74
C LEU A 215 9.40 10.02 2.64
N GLN A 216 10.60 9.47 2.51
CA GLN A 216 11.79 10.03 3.14
C GLN A 216 12.33 11.14 2.24
N TYR A 217 12.54 12.33 2.81
CA TYR A 217 13.35 13.37 2.18
C TYR A 217 14.73 12.80 1.83
N GLY A 218 14.92 12.37 0.58
CA GLY A 218 16.23 12.29 -0.08
C GLY A 218 16.87 10.93 -0.35
N HIS A 219 16.36 9.77 0.11
CA HIS A 219 17.14 8.52 -0.07
C HIS A 219 16.43 7.27 -0.60
N PHE A 220 15.11 7.27 -0.79
CA PHE A 220 14.44 6.15 -1.47
C PHE A 220 13.37 6.67 -2.43
N PRO A 221 13.70 6.96 -3.70
CA PRO A 221 12.68 6.97 -4.72
C PRO A 221 12.21 5.53 -4.88
N LEU A 222 11.23 5.11 -4.08
CA LEU A 222 10.49 3.88 -4.34
C LEU A 222 9.67 4.15 -5.59
N VAL A 223 10.30 3.83 -6.71
CA VAL A 223 9.66 3.89 -8.01
C VAL A 223 8.90 2.58 -8.18
N TRP A 224 7.58 2.65 -8.23
CA TRP A 224 6.72 1.49 -8.42
C TRP A 224 6.70 1.09 -9.89
N ASN A 225 7.00 -0.17 -10.19
CA ASN A 225 6.68 -0.80 -11.47
C ASN A 225 5.99 -2.14 -11.24
N ASN A 226 5.06 -2.52 -12.13
CA ASN A 226 4.38 -3.81 -12.15
C ASN A 226 4.45 -4.39 -13.56
#